data_AF-A0A7R9Z9G1-F1
#
_entry.id   AF-A0A7R9Z9G1-F1
#
_cell.length_a   1.000
_cell.length_b   1.000
_cell.length_c   1.000
_cell.angle_alpha   90.00
_cell.angle_beta   90.00
_cell.angle_gamma   90.00
#
_symmetry.space_group_name_H-M   'P 1'
#
loop_
_entity.id
_entity.type
_entity.pdbx_description
1 polymer ?
#
loop_
_entity_poly.entity_id
_entity_poly.type
_entity_poly.pdbx_seq_one_letter_code
_entity_poly.pdbx_strand_id
1 'polypeptide(L)'
;TECFASTSFLARTPGAKTRCSGGGATTLSMGITLYGSQGSRSPLVNWGAYEMGVSLKMGDLSQNPHPFGQIPCLVDEDEGATVFESGAILNYIHTKAETGDSKERMGAILSWISWANASLDPICFLETPDGKVYDT
;
A
#
# COMPACT_ATOMS: atom_id res chain seq x y z
N THR A 1 -5.90 -38.63 -37.47
CA THR A 1 -5.05 -39.67 -36.84
C THR A 1 -3.81 -38.95 -36.35
N GLU A 2 -3.52 -38.77 -35.07
CA GLU A 2 -3.95 -39.46 -33.86
C GLU A 2 -3.97 -38.52 -32.65
N CYS A 3 -4.69 -39.00 -31.64
CA CYS A 3 -4.91 -38.55 -30.27
C CYS A 3 -3.73 -37.84 -29.57
N PHE A 4 -4.06 -36.81 -28.80
CA PHE A 4 -3.38 -36.57 -27.51
C PHE A 4 -4.41 -36.47 -26.40
N ALA A 5 -4.24 -37.34 -25.42
CA ALA A 5 -5.20 -37.66 -24.39
C ALA A 5 -5.29 -36.56 -23.31
N SER A 6 -6.53 -36.24 -22.97
CA SER A 6 -6.92 -35.57 -21.75
C SER A 6 -6.47 -36.39 -20.53
N THR A 7 -5.72 -35.78 -19.62
CA THR A 7 -5.48 -36.32 -18.29
C THR A 7 -5.85 -35.28 -17.26
N SER A 8 -7.06 -35.45 -16.72
CA SER A 8 -7.60 -34.76 -15.56
C SER A 8 -6.81 -35.17 -14.32
N PHE A 9 -6.03 -34.24 -13.77
CA PHE A 9 -5.39 -34.40 -12.46
C PHE A 9 -6.38 -34.01 -11.36
N LEU A 10 -6.99 -35.01 -10.72
CA LEU A 10 -7.71 -34.84 -9.46
C LEU A 10 -6.68 -34.77 -8.32
N ALA A 11 -6.35 -33.55 -7.87
CA ALA A 11 -5.56 -33.33 -6.67
C ALA A 11 -6.44 -33.48 -5.43
N ARG A 12 -6.15 -34.52 -4.64
CA ARG A 12 -6.80 -34.87 -3.38
C ARG A 12 -6.30 -33.91 -2.28
N THR A 13 -7.21 -33.15 -1.68
CA THR A 13 -6.95 -32.26 -0.52
C THR A 13 -6.53 -33.04 0.72
N PRO A 14 -5.44 -32.65 1.42
CA PRO A 14 -5.26 -32.96 2.83
C PRO A 14 -5.75 -31.79 3.68
N GLY A 15 -6.80 -32.02 4.47
CA GLY A 15 -7.20 -31.12 5.54
C GLY A 15 -6.21 -31.19 6.70
N ALA A 16 -5.89 -30.06 7.31
CA ALA A 16 -5.28 -30.02 8.64
C ALA A 16 -5.44 -28.66 9.34
N LYS A 17 -6.16 -28.74 10.47
CA LYS A 17 -5.94 -28.08 11.77
C LYS A 17 -6.17 -26.56 11.87
N THR A 18 -7.39 -26.23 12.30
CA THR A 18 -7.73 -24.98 13.02
C THR A 18 -6.78 -24.80 14.20
N ARG A 19 -5.98 -23.74 14.18
CA ARG A 19 -5.13 -23.33 15.29
C ARG A 19 -5.90 -22.27 16.08
N CYS A 20 -6.36 -22.60 17.28
CA CYS A 20 -6.80 -21.60 18.24
C CYS A 20 -5.55 -20.84 18.70
N SER A 21 -5.40 -19.58 18.27
CA SER A 21 -4.45 -18.65 18.88
C SER A 21 -5.19 -17.83 19.91
N GLY A 22 -4.71 -17.90 21.15
CA GLY A 22 -5.30 -17.20 22.29
C GLY A 22 -5.34 -15.70 22.08
N GLY A 23 -6.33 -15.07 22.72
CA GLY A 23 -6.46 -13.62 22.78
C GLY A 23 -5.21 -13.01 23.41
N GLY A 24 -4.34 -12.47 22.57
CA GLY A 24 -3.37 -11.47 23.00
C GLY A 24 -4.14 -10.25 23.44
N ALA A 25 -3.76 -9.69 24.58
CA ALA A 25 -4.21 -8.37 24.99
C ALA A 25 -3.97 -7.41 23.81
N THR A 26 -5.05 -6.88 23.25
CA THR A 26 -4.98 -5.86 22.20
C THR A 26 -4.38 -4.63 22.86
N THR A 27 -3.07 -4.46 22.75
CA THR A 27 -2.45 -3.14 22.89
C THR A 27 -3.29 -2.24 22.02
N LEU A 28 -3.82 -1.15 22.58
CA LEU A 28 -4.49 -0.12 21.79
C LEU A 28 -3.44 0.41 20.82
N SER A 29 -3.41 -0.16 19.62
CA SER A 29 -2.54 0.28 18.54
C SER A 29 -3.01 1.69 18.19
N MET A 30 -2.10 2.63 18.36
CA MET A 30 -2.27 3.99 17.92
C MET A 30 -2.11 3.94 16.39
N GLY A 31 -3.24 3.66 15.74
CA GLY A 31 -3.27 3.19 14.36
C GLY A 31 -2.68 4.18 13.35
N ILE A 32 -2.33 3.62 12.20
CA ILE A 32 -1.71 4.36 11.09
C ILE A 32 -2.71 5.38 10.53
N THR A 33 -2.31 6.65 10.49
CA THR A 33 -3.13 7.77 10.01
C THR A 33 -2.58 8.33 8.69
N LEU A 34 -3.45 8.44 7.67
CA LEU A 34 -3.15 9.04 6.38
C LEU A 34 -3.81 10.42 6.27
N TYR A 35 -3.00 11.45 6.09
CA TYR A 35 -3.44 12.81 5.76
C TYR A 35 -3.47 12.95 4.25
N GLY A 36 -4.67 13.05 3.68
CA GLY A 36 -4.87 13.00 2.23
C GLY A 36 -6.24 13.47 1.75
N SER A 37 -6.38 13.65 0.45
CA SER A 37 -7.63 14.05 -0.22
C SER A 37 -7.88 13.23 -1.49
N GLN A 38 -9.13 13.21 -1.99
CA GLN A 38 -9.48 12.45 -3.20
C GLN A 38 -8.81 12.99 -4.47
N GLY A 39 -8.64 14.31 -4.62
CA GLY A 39 -7.98 14.93 -5.78
C GLY A 39 -6.45 14.93 -5.71
N SER A 40 -5.84 13.95 -5.05
CA SER A 40 -4.39 13.82 -4.88
C SER A 40 -3.95 12.38 -5.11
N ARG A 41 -2.69 12.05 -4.83
CA ARG A 41 -2.20 10.65 -4.84
C ARG A 41 -2.63 9.82 -3.61
N SER A 42 -3.49 10.36 -2.75
CA SER A 42 -3.95 9.65 -1.54
C SER A 42 -4.85 8.43 -1.81
N PRO A 43 -5.75 8.42 -2.81
CA PRO A 43 -6.54 7.23 -3.15
C PRO A 43 -5.68 6.04 -3.57
N LEU A 44 -4.55 6.28 -4.24
CA LEU A 44 -3.57 5.24 -4.57
C LEU A 44 -3.04 4.56 -3.30
N VAL A 45 -2.72 5.34 -2.27
CA VAL A 45 -2.26 4.81 -0.97
C VAL A 45 -3.36 4.03 -0.26
N ASN A 46 -4.59 4.58 -0.23
CA ASN A 46 -5.73 3.89 0.38
C ASN A 46 -6.02 2.55 -0.28
N TRP A 47 -5.97 2.49 -1.62
CA TRP A 47 -6.13 1.25 -2.36
C TRP A 47 -4.99 0.27 -2.04
N GLY A 48 -3.73 0.72 -2.05
CA GLY A 48 -2.58 -0.12 -1.70
C GLY A 48 -2.68 -0.70 -0.29
N ALA A 49 -3.10 0.09 0.70
CA ALA A 49 -3.29 -0.41 2.06
C ALA A 49 -4.43 -1.41 2.18
N TYR A 50 -5.53 -1.16 1.47
CA TYR A 50 -6.67 -2.08 1.42
C TYR A 50 -6.27 -3.44 0.85
N GLU A 51 -5.55 -3.47 -0.29
CA GLU A 51 -5.06 -4.71 -0.91
C GLU A 51 -4.11 -5.49 0.02
N MET A 52 -3.31 -4.78 0.81
CA MET A 52 -2.34 -5.36 1.72
C MET A 52 -2.91 -5.71 3.11
N GLY A 53 -4.21 -5.45 3.33
CA GLY A 53 -4.87 -5.70 4.63
C GLY A 53 -4.39 -4.79 5.76
N VAL A 54 -3.77 -3.66 5.44
CA VAL A 54 -3.28 -2.69 6.42
C VAL A 54 -4.37 -1.65 6.72
N SER A 55 -4.79 -1.56 7.98
CA SER A 55 -5.83 -0.62 8.39
C SER A 55 -5.26 0.80 8.47
N LEU A 56 -5.82 1.72 7.67
CA LEU A 56 -5.53 3.15 7.72
C LEU A 56 -6.74 3.92 8.22
N LYS A 57 -6.47 4.96 9.02
CA LYS A 57 -7.44 6.00 9.38
C LYS A 57 -7.15 7.25 8.56
N MET A 58 -8.19 7.93 8.07
CA MET A 58 -8.01 9.26 7.48
C MET A 58 -7.87 10.33 8.57
N GLY A 59 -6.81 11.13 8.49
CA GLY A 59 -6.53 12.24 9.39
C GLY A 59 -7.23 13.54 8.99
N ASP A 60 -7.35 14.47 9.93
CA ASP A 60 -7.75 15.85 9.62
C ASP A 60 -6.61 16.56 8.88
N LEU A 61 -6.85 16.96 7.63
CA LEU A 61 -5.87 17.67 6.79
C LEU A 61 -5.35 18.96 7.42
N SER A 62 -6.12 19.62 8.30
CA SER A 62 -5.66 20.81 9.01
C SER A 62 -4.49 20.53 9.96
N GLN A 63 -4.31 19.26 10.34
CA GLN A 63 -3.27 18.76 11.24
C GLN A 63 -2.18 17.97 10.50
N ASN A 64 -2.09 18.09 9.17
CA ASN A 64 -1.06 17.40 8.38
C ASN A 64 0.36 17.78 8.87
N PRO A 65 1.17 16.82 9.36
CA PRO A 65 2.50 17.11 9.91
C PRO A 65 3.58 17.30 8.84
N HIS A 66 3.24 17.18 7.55
CA HIS A 66 4.20 17.37 6.47
C HIS A 66 4.82 18.78 6.53
N PRO A 67 6.17 18.93 6.53
CA PRO A 67 6.83 20.23 6.72
C PRO A 67 6.48 21.27 5.64
N PHE A 68 6.12 20.79 4.45
CA PHE A 68 5.69 21.62 3.32
C PHE A 68 4.18 21.56 3.03
N GLY A 69 3.39 20.90 3.90
CA GLY A 69 1.93 20.75 3.72
C GLY A 69 1.48 19.88 2.54
N GLN A 70 2.40 19.18 1.87
CA GLN A 70 2.07 18.28 0.76
C GLN A 70 1.34 17.03 1.25
N ILE A 71 0.59 16.41 0.34
CA ILE A 71 -0.18 15.18 0.56
C ILE A 71 0.12 14.16 -0.55
N PRO A 72 0.07 12.85 -0.27
CA PRO A 72 -0.23 12.24 1.03
C PRO A 72 0.91 12.32 2.05
N CYS A 73 0.54 12.32 3.34
CA CYS A 73 1.46 12.13 4.46
C CYS A 73 0.90 11.07 5.42
N LEU A 74 1.70 10.11 5.84
CA LEU A 74 1.34 9.03 6.74
C LEU A 74 2.05 9.20 8.08
N VAL A 75 1.32 8.99 9.17
CA VAL A 75 1.86 8.90 10.53
C VAL A 75 1.53 7.52 11.09
N ASP A 76 2.56 6.81 11.51
CA ASP A 76 2.44 5.59 12.31
C ASP A 76 2.86 5.96 13.74
N GLU A 77 1.87 6.12 14.62
CA GLU A 77 2.11 6.51 16.01
C GLU A 77 2.71 5.35 16.83
N ASP A 78 2.43 4.10 16.44
CA ASP A 78 2.98 2.89 17.07
C ASP A 78 4.50 2.81 16.86
N GLU A 79 5.02 3.25 15.71
CA GLU A 79 6.46 3.27 15.39
C GLU A 79 7.11 4.65 15.46
N GLY A 80 6.34 5.71 15.72
CA GLY A 80 6.83 7.09 15.71
C GLY A 80 7.36 7.51 14.34
N ALA A 81 6.77 6.98 13.26
CA ALA A 81 7.21 7.24 11.89
C ALA A 81 6.30 8.26 11.20
N THR A 82 6.92 9.22 10.50
CA THR A 82 6.23 10.13 9.57
C THR A 82 6.79 9.90 8.18
N VAL A 83 5.95 9.44 7.26
CA VAL A 83 6.32 9.07 5.89
C VAL A 83 5.59 9.96 4.90
N PHE A 84 6.33 10.51 3.95
CA PHE A 84 5.84 11.34 2.84
C PHE A 84 6.31 10.73 1.52
N GLU A 85 5.85 11.29 0.39
CA GLU A 85 5.90 10.67 -0.95
C GLU A 85 5.03 9.41 -1.07
N SER A 86 4.07 9.43 -2.01
CA SER A 86 3.11 8.32 -2.20
C SER A 86 3.81 6.97 -2.42
N GLY A 87 4.88 6.92 -3.21
CA GLY A 87 5.64 5.69 -3.45
C GLY A 87 6.39 5.17 -2.22
N ALA A 88 6.93 6.07 -1.39
CA ALA A 88 7.58 5.67 -0.14
C ALA A 88 6.56 5.19 0.89
N ILE A 89 5.38 5.83 0.94
CA ILE A 89 4.25 5.37 1.75
C ILE A 89 3.78 3.97 1.32
N LEU A 90 3.65 3.71 0.02
CA LEU A 90 3.32 2.37 -0.49
C LEU A 90 4.36 1.32 -0.08
N ASN A 91 5.64 1.66 -0.17
CA ASN A 91 6.70 0.77 0.29
C ASN A 91 6.63 0.56 1.81
N TYR A 92 6.35 1.60 2.61
CA TYR A 92 6.17 1.48 4.05
C TYR A 92 5.01 0.53 4.41
N ILE A 93 3.85 0.72 3.79
CA ILE A 93 2.69 -0.19 3.94
C ILE A 93 3.06 -1.62 3.55
N HIS A 94 3.82 -1.80 2.47
CA HIS A 94 4.29 -3.11 2.04
C HIS A 94 5.17 -3.78 3.10
N THR A 95 6.01 -3.02 3.82
CA THR A 95 6.82 -3.58 4.93
C THR A 95 6.00 -3.99 6.14
N LYS A 96 4.77 -3.47 6.29
CA LYS A 96 3.84 -3.85 7.36
C LYS A 96 3.05 -5.12 7.05
N ALA A 97 2.99 -5.51 5.79
CA ALA A 97 2.28 -6.70 5.34
C ALA A 97 3.19 -7.94 5.41
N GLU A 98 2.60 -9.09 5.72
CA GLU A 98 3.30 -10.38 5.69
C GLU A 98 3.36 -10.94 4.25
N THR A 99 4.16 -10.31 3.38
CA THR A 99 4.16 -10.66 1.95
C THR A 99 5.02 -11.87 1.61
N GLY A 100 6.08 -12.14 2.39
CA GLY A 100 7.04 -13.21 2.12
C GLY A 100 7.93 -12.96 0.88
N ASP A 101 7.99 -11.72 0.38
CA ASP A 101 8.73 -11.40 -0.83
C ASP A 101 10.25 -11.50 -0.67
N SER A 102 10.92 -12.00 -1.72
CA SER A 102 12.38 -12.05 -1.76
C SER A 102 13.00 -10.67 -2.02
N LYS A 103 14.31 -10.53 -1.78
CA LYS A 103 15.03 -9.28 -2.06
C LYS A 103 14.98 -8.88 -3.54
N GLU A 104 15.04 -9.87 -4.42
CA GLU A 104 14.95 -9.68 -5.87
C GLU A 104 13.58 -9.12 -6.26
N ARG A 105 12.51 -9.67 -5.66
CA ARG A 105 11.14 -9.19 -5.88
C ARG A 105 10.93 -7.78 -5.30
N MET A 106 11.48 -7.50 -4.12
CA MET A 106 11.47 -6.14 -3.57
C MET A 106 12.20 -5.14 -4.48
N GLY A 107 13.35 -5.53 -5.04
CA GLY A 107 14.06 -4.70 -6.02
C GLY A 107 13.22 -4.40 -7.26
N ALA A 108 12.49 -5.38 -7.78
CA ALA A 108 11.58 -5.18 -8.91
C ALA A 108 10.42 -4.24 -8.58
N ILE A 109 9.80 -4.40 -7.40
CA ILE A 109 8.71 -3.52 -6.93
C ILE A 109 9.19 -2.08 -6.80
N LEU A 110 10.32 -1.86 -6.11
CA LEU A 110 10.90 -0.53 -5.92
C LEU A 110 11.29 0.13 -7.24
N SER A 111 11.75 -0.65 -8.22
CA SER A 111 12.07 -0.14 -9.55
C SER A 111 10.84 0.45 -10.23
N TRP A 112 9.69 -0.24 -10.17
CA TRP A 112 8.44 0.24 -10.74
C TRP A 112 7.85 1.42 -9.99
N ILE A 113 7.93 1.45 -8.66
CA ILE A 113 7.52 2.60 -7.84
C ILE A 113 8.35 3.83 -8.22
N SER A 114 9.67 3.69 -8.30
CA SER A 114 10.59 4.77 -8.66
C SER A 114 10.31 5.30 -10.08
N TRP A 115 10.16 4.39 -11.05
CA TRP A 115 9.82 4.77 -12.41
C TRP A 115 8.46 5.48 -12.51
N ALA A 116 7.43 4.98 -11.82
CA ALA A 116 6.12 5.61 -11.82
C ALA A 116 6.18 7.05 -11.29
N ASN A 117 6.84 7.26 -10.14
CA ASN A 117 6.98 8.59 -9.54
C ASN A 117 7.82 9.54 -10.38
N ALA A 118 8.85 9.05 -11.09
CA ALA A 118 9.77 9.91 -11.83
C ALA A 118 9.36 10.15 -13.29
N SER A 119 8.63 9.23 -13.91
CA SER A 119 8.41 9.21 -15.36
C SER A 119 6.94 9.10 -15.76
N LEU A 120 6.12 8.36 -15.01
CA LEU A 120 4.69 8.27 -15.28
C LEU A 120 3.94 9.48 -14.72
N ASP A 121 4.37 9.98 -13.57
CA ASP A 121 3.71 11.07 -12.84
C ASP A 121 3.46 12.32 -13.72
N PRO A 122 4.45 12.85 -14.45
CA PRO A 122 4.26 14.04 -15.30
C PRO A 122 3.35 13.81 -16.52
N ILE A 123 3.04 12.56 -16.83
CA ILE A 123 2.21 12.17 -17.99
C ILE A 123 0.76 11.96 -17.54
N CYS A 124 0.56 11.29 -16.41
CA CYS A 124 -0.76 10.91 -15.93
C CYS A 124 -1.37 11.91 -14.94
N PHE A 125 -0.54 12.68 -14.25
CA PHE A 125 -0.96 13.69 -13.28
C PHE A 125 -0.49 15.05 -13.80
N LEU A 126 -1.25 15.57 -14.76
CA LEU A 126 -1.07 16.96 -15.16
C LEU A 126 -1.49 17.82 -13.97
N GLU A 127 -0.56 18.57 -13.41
CA GLU A 127 -0.84 19.49 -12.33
C GLU A 127 -1.21 20.87 -12.90
N THR A 128 -2.25 21.48 -12.33
CA THR A 128 -2.52 22.90 -12.42
C THR A 128 -1.32 23.69 -11.86
N PRO A 129 -1.15 24.96 -12.27
CA PRO A 129 -0.11 25.83 -11.70
C PRO A 129 -0.15 25.95 -10.17
N ASP A 130 -1.29 25.64 -9.55
CA ASP A 130 -1.52 25.68 -8.10
C ASP A 130 -1.22 24.33 -7.41
N GLY A 131 -0.65 23.35 -8.12
CA GLY A 131 -0.25 22.04 -7.56
C GLY A 131 -1.41 21.06 -7.34
N LYS A 132 -2.59 21.33 -7.93
CA LYS A 132 -3.71 20.35 -7.97
C LYS A 132 -3.63 19.54 -9.24
N VAL A 133 -3.87 18.24 -9.19
CA VAL A 133 -4.03 17.43 -10.41
C VAL A 133 -5.30 17.90 -11.15
N TYR A 134 -5.22 18.12 -12.46
CA TYR A 134 -6.42 18.32 -13.29
C TYR A 134 -7.31 17.08 -13.13
N ASP A 135 -8.57 17.27 -12.74
CA ASP A 135 -9.53 16.17 -12.65
C ASP A 135 -9.53 15.38 -13.96
N THR A 136 -9.21 14.08 -13.87
CA THR A 136 -9.58 13.07 -14.86
C THR A 136 -11.02 12.63 -14.64
#